data_AF-A0A5C6M688-F1
#
_entry.id   AF-A0A5C6M688-F1
#
_cell.length_a   1.000
_cell.length_b   1.000
_cell.length_c   1.000
_cell.angle_alpha   90.00
_cell.angle_beta   90.00
_cell.angle_gamma   90.00
#
_symmetry.space_group_name_H-M   'P 1'
#
loop_
_entity.id
_entity.type
_entity.pdbx_description
1 polymer ?
#
loop_
_entity_poly.entity_id
_entity_poly.type
_entity_poly.pdbx_seq_one_letter_code
_entity_poly.pdbx_strand_id
1 'polypeptide(L)' 'MKGYYLYPATVADFYRRLGDSKRAVQHYEEALGLVGTEPERRFLERRLAECNN' A
#
# COMPACT_ATOMS: atom_id res chain seq x y z
N MET A 1 2.22 15.67 -8.70
CA MET A 1 1.00 14.87 -8.98
C MET A 1 0.79 13.93 -7.80
N LYS A 2 -0.20 14.18 -6.94
CA LYS A 2 -0.40 13.48 -5.65
C LYS A 2 -1.59 12.48 -5.65
N GLY A 3 -2.28 12.31 -6.77
CA GLY A 3 -3.55 11.55 -6.81
C GLY A 3 -3.43 10.07 -7.21
N TYR A 4 -2.38 9.67 -7.92
CA TYR A 4 -2.37 8.35 -8.60
C TYR A 4 -1.95 7.17 -7.71
N TYR A 5 -1.13 7.37 -6.65
CA TYR A 5 -0.73 6.28 -5.74
C TYR A 5 -1.71 6.08 -4.57
N LEU A 6 -2.55 7.07 -4.25
CA LEU A 6 -3.51 7.03 -3.15
C LEU A 6 -4.60 5.98 -3.39
N TYR A 7 -4.93 5.71 -4.66
CA TYR A 7 -5.90 4.69 -5.02
C TYR A 7 -5.46 3.26 -4.62
N PRO A 8 -4.29 2.75 -5.06
CA PRO A 8 -3.84 1.41 -4.64
C PRO A 8 -3.56 1.31 -3.14
N ALA A 9 -3.06 2.37 -2.48
CA ALA A 9 -2.87 2.36 -1.03
C ALA A 9 -4.20 2.22 -0.26
N THR A 10 -5.26 2.89 -0.71
CA THR A 10 -6.59 2.81 -0.09
C THR A 10 -7.22 1.43 -0.31
N VAL A 11 -7.05 0.86 -1.51
CA VAL A 11 -7.51 -0.50 -1.84
C VAL A 11 -6.77 -1.53 -0.98
N ALA A 12 -5.46 -1.37 -0.79
CA ALA A 12 -4.66 -2.24 0.07
C ALA A 12 -5.16 -2.22 1.53
N ASP A 13 -5.42 -1.03 2.08
CA ASP A 13 -5.96 -0.88 3.43
C ASP A 13 -7.37 -1.48 3.58
N PHE A 14 -8.19 -1.44 2.52
CA PHE A 14 -9.51 -2.07 2.51
C PHE A 14 -9.40 -3.60 2.59
N TYR A 15 -8.56 -4.22 1.76
CA TYR A 15 -8.33 -5.68 1.81
C TYR A 15 -7.72 -6.12 3.13
N ARG A 16 -6.80 -5.34 3.70
CA ARG A 16 -6.24 -5.59 5.03
C ARG A 16 -7.34 -5.63 6.11
N ARG A 17 -8.29 -4.69 6.07
CA ARG A 17 -9.43 -4.68 7.02
C ARG A 17 -10.40 -5.84 6.81
N LEU A 18 -10.48 -6.39 5.60
CA LEU A 18 -11.24 -7.60 5.29
C LEU A 18 -10.50 -8.88 5.70
N GLY A 19 -9.26 -8.80 6.18
CA GLY A 19 -8.42 -9.95 6.50
C GLY A 19 -7.76 -10.61 5.29
N ASP A 20 -7.91 -10.04 4.09
CA ASP A 20 -7.25 -10.51 2.87
C ASP A 20 -5.86 -9.86 2.73
N SER A 21 -4.94 -10.29 3.61
CA SER A 21 -3.57 -9.77 3.63
C SER A 21 -2.83 -10.00 2.31
N LYS A 22 -3.15 -11.07 1.57
CA LYS A 22 -2.51 -11.37 0.27
C LYS A 22 -2.82 -10.31 -0.78
N ARG A 23 -4.10 -9.92 -0.91
CA ARG A 23 -4.48 -8.83 -1.83
C ARG A 23 -3.99 -7.47 -1.34
N ALA A 24 -3.97 -7.26 -0.02
CA ALA A 24 -3.40 -6.05 0.56
C ALA A 24 -1.92 -5.87 0.15
N VAL A 25 -1.12 -6.94 0.25
CA VAL A 25 0.31 -6.95 -0.15
C VAL A 25 0.48 -6.56 -1.61
N GLN A 26 -0.26 -7.19 -2.54
CA GLN A 26 -0.17 -6.88 -3.97
C GLN A 26 -0.42 -5.39 -4.27
N HIS A 27 -1.45 -4.81 -3.65
CA HIS A 27 -1.77 -3.40 -3.86
C HIS A 27 -0.77 -2.44 -3.18
N TYR A 28 -0.14 -2.83 -2.06
CA TYR A 28 0.94 -2.05 -1.48
C TYR A 28 2.20 -2.06 -2.36
N GLU A 29 2.53 -3.18 -2.99
CA GLU A 29 3.64 -3.27 -3.95
C GLU A 29 3.39 -2.41 -5.20
N GLU A 30 2.17 -2.42 -5.74
CA GLU A 30 1.77 -1.53 -6.83
C GLU A 30 1.86 -0.05 -6.43
N ALA A 31 1.40 0.31 -5.23
CA ALA A 31 1.48 1.67 -4.71
C ALA A 31 2.93 2.15 -4.55
N LEU A 32 3.85 1.26 -4.14
CA LEU A 32 5.28 1.54 -4.04
C LEU A 32 5.92 1.86 -5.40
N GLY A 33 5.47 1.21 -6.48
CA GLY A 33 5.92 1.49 -7.85
C GLY A 33 5.45 2.86 -8.39
N LEU A 34 4.38 3.41 -7.83
CA LEU A 34 3.78 4.69 -8.25
C LEU A 34 4.18 5.87 -7.35
N VAL A 35 4.84 5.60 -6.22
CA VAL A 35 5.17 6.62 -5.23
C VAL A 35 6.35 7.46 -5.69
N GLY A 36 6.18 8.79 -5.69
CA GLY A 36 7.20 9.72 -6.15
C GLY A 36 8.07 10.32 -5.04
N THR A 37 7.75 10.03 -3.77
CA THR A 37 8.44 10.64 -2.62
C THR A 37 8.86 9.61 -1.58
N GLU A 38 10.02 9.84 -0.97
CA GLU A 38 10.60 8.98 0.08
C GLU A 38 9.71 8.86 1.34
N PRO A 39 9.04 9.93 1.83
CA PRO A 39 8.16 9.81 2.99
C PRO A 39 6.95 8.91 2.73
N GLU A 40 6.35 9.00 1.54
CA GLU A 40 5.21 8.17 1.14
C GLU A 40 5.65 6.71 0.93
N ARG A 41 6.85 6.48 0.37
CA ARG A 41 7.44 5.14 0.26
C ARG A 41 7.56 4.46 1.62
N ARG A 42 8.21 5.12 2.59
CA ARG A 42 8.37 4.58 3.95
C ARG A 42 7.04 4.29 4.64
N PHE A 43 6.02 5.10 4.39
CA PHE A 43 4.68 4.86 4.90
C PHE A 43 4.10 3.55 4.35
N LEU A 44 4.20 3.33 3.03
CA LEU A 44 3.69 2.12 2.37
C LEU A 44 4.49 0.87 2.77
N GLU A 45 5.81 0.95 2.88
CA GLU A 45 6.66 -0.17 3.35
C GLU A 45 6.29 -0.62 4.76
N ARG A 46 6.02 0.33 5.67
CA ARG A 46 5.55 0.01 7.02
C ARG A 46 4.21 -0.72 6.99
N ARG A 47 3.28 -0.28 6.15
CA ARG A 47 1.96 -0.92 5.99
C ARG A 47 2.04 -2.31 5.36
N LEU A 48 2.96 -2.49 4.42
CA LEU A 48 3.24 -3.78 3.80
C LEU A 48 3.79 -4.77 4.85
N ALA A 49 4.70 -4.33 5.72
CA ALA A 49 5.22 -5.15 6.81
C ALA A 49 4.12 -5.56 7.81
N GLU A 50 3.13 -4.70 8.06
CA GLU A 50 1.94 -5.03 8.87
C GLU A 50 1.05 -6.11 8.24
N CYS A 51 1.13 -6.35 6.93
CA CYS A 51 0.32 -7.37 6.23
C CYS A 51 1.04 -8.71 6.04
N ASN A 52 2.37 -8.72 6.11
CA ASN A 52 3.21 -9.92 5.97
C ASN A 52 3.45 -10.67 7.29
N ASN A 53 2.88 -10.18 8.40
CA ASN A 53 3.01 -10.74 9.75
C ASN A 53 1.69 -11.35 10.20
#